data_AF-X0W6Q7-F1
#
_entry.id   AF-X0W6Q7-F1
#
_cell.length_a   1.000
_cell.length_b   1.000
_cell.length_c   1.000
_cell.angle_alpha   90.00
_cell.angle_beta   90.00
_cell.angle_gamma   90.00
#
_symmetry.space_group_name_H-M   'P 1'
#
loop_
_entity.id
_entity.type
_entity.pdbx_description
1 polymer ?
#
loop_
_entity_poly.entity_id
_entity_poly.type
_entity_poly.pdbx_seq_one_letter_code
_entity_poly.pdbx_strand_id
1 'polypeptide(L)'
;HKDSYFGDYIQKITDSLIDNNFKVKPYGISSTFATFHIFDNKGKSKKKLNLDFINEKSSVHFGDYYSSGKFSKIDNMRNILSNKISIISRQEPKDIADIWFICKNLDFRWEDIIYEAGEKRLVEEIFVVECLRTFQFEKLSNIKWIKPVNIENFKPDCDIIIENIITKSENKLFTKKMET
;
A
#
# COMPACT_ATOMS: atom_id res chain seq x y z
N HIS A 1 17.98 10.20 3.47
CA HIS A 1 19.20 9.35 3.54
C HIS A 1 18.76 7.96 3.96
N LYS A 2 19.42 6.89 3.48
CA LYS A 2 19.21 5.54 4.05
C LYS A 2 19.77 5.54 5.46
N ASP A 3 19.07 4.90 6.39
CA ASP A 3 19.55 4.81 7.78
C ASP A 3 20.71 3.81 7.84
N SER A 4 21.88 4.27 8.30
CA SER A 4 23.08 3.44 8.46
C SER A 4 22.92 2.38 9.55
N TYR A 5 22.03 2.60 10.51
CA TYR A 5 21.74 1.69 11.62
C TYR A 5 20.64 0.67 11.29
N PHE A 6 20.16 0.64 10.04
CA PHE A 6 19.09 -0.28 9.64
C PHE A 6 19.40 -1.74 9.99
N GLY A 7 20.63 -2.20 9.73
CA GLY A 7 21.07 -3.55 10.11
C GLY A 7 20.93 -3.83 11.61
N ASP A 8 21.31 -2.86 12.44
CA ASP A 8 21.23 -2.99 13.90
C ASP A 8 19.78 -3.06 14.40
N TYR A 9 18.87 -2.28 13.80
CA TYR A 9 17.44 -2.36 14.14
C TYR A 9 16.85 -3.72 13.75
N ILE A 10 17.20 -4.21 12.57
CA ILE A 10 16.75 -5.52 12.09
C ILE A 10 17.25 -6.65 12.99
N GLN A 11 18.51 -6.57 13.44
CA GLN A 11 19.06 -7.53 14.39
C GLN A 11 18.29 -7.49 15.73
N LYS A 12 18.10 -6.30 16.32
CA LYS A 12 17.34 -6.13 17.57
C LYS A 12 15.91 -6.68 17.50
N ILE A 13 15.22 -6.42 16.39
CA ILE A 13 13.86 -6.95 16.16
C ILE A 13 13.90 -8.48 16.07
N THR A 14 14.88 -9.04 15.35
CA THR A 14 15.02 -10.49 15.18
C THR A 14 15.29 -11.17 16.52
N ASP A 15 16.22 -10.64 17.32
CA ASP A 15 16.54 -11.16 18.65
C ASP A 15 15.31 -11.12 19.56
N SER A 16 14.60 -9.99 19.60
CA SER A 16 13.37 -9.85 20.39
C SER A 16 12.29 -10.87 19.99
N LEU A 17 12.13 -11.17 18.69
CA LEU A 17 11.19 -12.19 18.24
C LEU A 17 11.60 -13.60 18.69
N ILE A 18 12.89 -13.92 18.61
CA ILE A 18 13.44 -15.21 19.05
C ILE A 18 13.24 -15.39 20.56
N ASP A 19 13.56 -14.36 21.35
CA ASP A 19 13.36 -14.34 22.81
C ASP A 19 11.89 -14.55 23.19
N ASN A 20 10.96 -14.12 22.33
CA ASN A 20 9.52 -14.34 22.50
C ASN A 20 9.03 -15.68 21.91
N ASN A 21 9.92 -16.63 21.66
CA ASN A 21 9.65 -17.96 21.12
C ASN A 21 9.02 -17.94 19.72
N PHE A 22 9.39 -16.99 18.86
CA PHE A 22 9.07 -17.09 17.44
C PHE A 22 10.24 -17.68 16.65
N LYS A 23 9.92 -18.50 15.64
CA LYS A 23 10.93 -18.89 14.65
C LYS A 23 10.96 -17.85 13.55
N VAL A 24 12.10 -17.21 13.42
CA VAL A 24 12.37 -16.23 12.37
C VAL A 24 13.23 -16.89 11.29
N LYS A 25 12.81 -16.79 10.03
CA LYS A 25 13.61 -17.19 8.87
C LYS A 25 13.82 -15.97 7.97
N PRO A 26 15.06 -15.51 7.78
CA PRO A 26 15.33 -14.47 6.78
C PRO A 26 15.02 -15.02 5.37
N TYR A 27 14.45 -14.18 4.53
CA TYR A 27 14.14 -14.52 3.13
C TYR A 27 14.94 -13.66 2.16
N GLY A 28 15.13 -12.37 2.47
CA GLY A 28 16.00 -11.47 1.73
C GLY A 28 16.44 -10.34 2.62
N ILE A 29 17.75 -10.07 2.71
CA ILE A 29 18.30 -8.99 3.52
C ILE A 29 19.30 -8.23 2.66
N SER A 30 19.17 -6.91 2.68
CA SER A 30 20.12 -5.98 2.08
C SER A 30 20.22 -4.71 2.94
N SER A 31 21.01 -3.75 2.48
CA SER A 31 21.05 -2.42 3.11
C SER A 31 19.76 -1.60 2.90
N THR A 32 18.89 -1.99 1.95
CA THR A 32 17.68 -1.24 1.60
C THR A 32 16.38 -1.93 1.95
N PHE A 33 16.40 -3.20 2.28
CA PHE A 33 15.22 -3.92 2.75
C PHE A 33 15.61 -5.16 3.54
N ALA A 34 14.71 -5.63 4.39
CA ALA A 34 14.81 -6.91 5.05
C ALA A 34 13.44 -7.58 5.11
N THR A 35 13.37 -8.83 4.65
CA THR A 35 12.17 -9.66 4.65
C THR A 35 12.38 -10.88 5.53
N PHE A 36 11.44 -11.12 6.43
CA PHE A 36 11.42 -12.26 7.34
C PHE A 36 10.12 -13.04 7.24
N HIS A 37 10.24 -14.35 7.44
CA HIS A 37 9.12 -15.23 7.68
C HIS A 37 9.11 -15.65 9.16
N ILE A 38 8.02 -15.34 9.83
CA ILE A 38 7.79 -15.65 11.25
C ILE A 38 6.81 -16.81 11.37
N PHE A 39 7.14 -17.75 12.24
CA PHE A 39 6.32 -18.90 12.58
C PHE A 39 6.15 -19.00 14.10
N ASP A 40 4.97 -19.42 14.53
CA ASP A 40 4.72 -19.79 15.91
C ASP A 40 5.44 -21.12 16.23
N ASN A 41 6.46 -21.08 17.08
CA ASN A 41 7.18 -22.28 17.50
C ASN A 41 6.41 -23.12 18.54
N LYS A 42 5.29 -22.63 19.08
CA LYS A 42 4.49 -23.35 20.09
C LYS A 42 3.60 -24.44 19.47
N GLY A 43 3.78 -24.76 18.19
CA GLY A 43 3.11 -25.88 17.51
C GLY A 43 1.60 -25.68 17.25
N LYS A 44 1.02 -24.53 17.62
CA LYS A 44 -0.43 -24.28 17.52
C LYS A 44 -0.88 -23.88 16.11
N SER A 45 0.02 -23.37 15.27
CA SER A 45 -0.32 -22.87 13.95
C SER A 45 0.82 -23.09 12.96
N LYS A 46 0.50 -23.69 11.81
CA LYS A 46 1.42 -23.75 10.65
C LYS A 46 1.43 -22.44 9.84
N LYS A 47 0.72 -21.40 10.28
CA LYS A 47 0.61 -20.14 9.55
C LYS A 47 1.92 -19.37 9.63
N LYS A 48 2.29 -18.79 8.50
CA LYS A 48 3.47 -17.95 8.32
C LYS A 48 3.03 -16.48 8.30
N LEU A 49 3.71 -15.63 9.07
CA LEU A 49 3.60 -14.18 8.93
C LEU A 49 4.83 -13.68 8.17
N ASN A 50 4.63 -12.88 7.12
CA ASN A 50 5.72 -12.19 6.44
C ASN A 50 5.88 -10.80 7.07
N LEU A 51 7.10 -10.42 7.42
CA LEU A 51 7.45 -9.05 7.77
C LEU A 51 8.41 -8.48 6.73
N ASP A 52 8.10 -7.30 6.23
CA ASP A 52 8.92 -6.56 5.28
C ASP A 52 9.30 -5.21 5.88
N PHE A 53 10.59 -4.91 5.89
CA PHE A 53 11.17 -3.65 6.34
C PHE A 53 11.86 -2.98 5.17
N ILE A 54 11.59 -1.70 4.96
CA ILE A 54 12.12 -0.91 3.83
C ILE A 54 13.00 0.22 4.37
N ASN A 55 14.19 0.38 3.78
CA ASN A 55 15.19 1.42 4.08
C ASN A 55 15.60 2.14 2.79
N GLU A 56 14.64 2.79 2.15
CA GLU A 56 14.84 3.53 0.90
C GLU A 56 14.73 5.04 1.09
N LYS A 57 15.41 5.80 0.21
CA LYS A 57 15.50 7.27 0.27
C LYS A 57 14.19 7.97 -0.12
N SER A 58 13.33 7.33 -0.90
CA SER A 58 12.07 7.89 -1.42
C SER A 58 10.93 7.91 -0.39
N SER A 59 11.26 7.88 0.91
CA SER A 59 10.32 7.93 2.03
C SER A 59 9.70 9.31 2.25
N VAL A 60 9.44 10.05 1.17
CA VAL A 60 8.64 11.27 1.24
C VAL A 60 7.25 10.86 1.70
N HIS A 61 6.89 11.29 2.90
CA HIS A 61 5.61 11.00 3.52
C HIS A 61 4.73 12.24 3.42
N PHE A 62 3.49 12.07 2.98
CA PHE A 62 2.51 13.15 2.87
C PHE A 62 1.37 12.96 3.87
N GLY A 63 0.96 14.05 4.52
CA GLY A 63 -0.01 14.04 5.60
C GLY A 63 0.54 13.53 6.93
N ASP A 64 -0.35 13.34 7.89
CA ASP A 64 0.00 12.98 9.27
C ASP A 64 0.08 11.47 9.50
N TYR A 65 0.80 11.06 10.54
CA TYR A 65 0.71 9.70 11.05
C TYR A 65 -0.46 9.57 12.02
N TYR A 66 -1.14 8.43 11.96
CA TYR A 66 -2.07 8.03 12.99
C TYR A 66 -1.37 7.17 14.05
N SER A 67 -1.80 7.29 15.29
CA SER A 67 -1.42 6.38 16.37
C SER A 67 -2.62 5.55 16.80
N SER A 68 -2.38 4.30 17.14
CA SER A 68 -3.32 3.46 17.90
C SER A 68 -2.66 3.05 19.21
N GLY A 69 -3.43 2.57 20.19
CA GLY A 69 -2.86 2.13 21.47
C GLY A 69 -1.74 1.08 21.36
N LYS A 70 -1.62 0.37 20.21
CA LYS A 70 -0.57 -0.63 19.96
C LYS A 70 0.53 -0.18 18.99
N PHE A 71 0.26 0.82 18.15
CA PHE A 71 1.18 1.26 17.09
C PHE A 71 1.30 2.77 17.09
N SER A 72 2.52 3.28 17.23
CA SER A 72 2.78 4.72 17.37
C SER A 72 2.76 5.49 16.04
N LYS A 73 3.04 4.82 14.91
CA LYS A 73 3.08 5.42 13.58
C LYS A 73 2.41 4.50 12.56
N ILE A 74 1.22 4.88 12.13
CA ILE A 74 0.43 4.24 11.09
C ILE A 74 0.25 5.28 9.97
N ASP A 75 0.53 4.88 8.73
CA ASP A 75 0.34 5.74 7.57
C ASP A 75 -1.13 6.14 7.37
N ASN A 76 -1.34 7.34 6.84
CA ASN A 76 -2.65 7.80 6.42
C ASN A 76 -3.02 7.33 5.00
N MET A 77 -4.32 7.36 4.68
CA MET A 77 -4.83 6.90 3.38
C MET A 77 -4.30 7.70 2.19
N ARG A 78 -4.02 9.01 2.35
CA ARG A 78 -3.44 9.87 1.30
C ARG A 78 -2.02 9.41 0.96
N ASN A 79 -1.18 9.17 1.98
CA ASN A 79 0.17 8.63 1.78
C ASN A 79 0.16 7.24 1.15
N ILE A 80 -0.75 6.37 1.61
CA ILE A 80 -0.92 5.03 1.05
C ILE A 80 -1.32 5.13 -0.43
N LEU A 81 -2.28 5.99 -0.77
CA LEU A 81 -2.72 6.19 -2.15
C LEU A 81 -1.58 6.66 -3.06
N SER A 82 -0.84 7.70 -2.68
CA SER A 82 0.28 8.18 -3.49
C SER A 82 1.41 7.13 -3.60
N ASN A 83 1.61 6.28 -2.58
CA ASN A 83 2.50 5.12 -2.69
C ASN A 83 2.00 4.11 -3.74
N LYS A 84 0.71 3.77 -3.75
CA LYS A 84 0.14 2.83 -4.74
C LYS A 84 0.23 3.38 -6.16
N ILE A 85 -0.07 4.67 -6.37
CA ILE A 85 0.08 5.33 -7.66
C ILE A 85 1.54 5.33 -8.14
N SER A 86 2.51 5.57 -7.24
CA SER A 86 3.94 5.59 -7.60
C SER A 86 4.47 4.26 -8.15
N ILE A 87 3.79 3.14 -7.88
CA ILE A 87 4.19 1.78 -8.31
C ILE A 87 3.17 1.14 -9.27
N ILE A 88 2.25 1.93 -9.83
CA ILE A 88 1.12 1.41 -10.61
C ILE A 88 1.53 0.62 -11.86
N SER A 89 2.76 0.84 -12.35
CA SER A 89 3.35 0.08 -13.47
C SER A 89 3.38 -1.43 -13.26
N ARG A 90 3.39 -1.90 -12.01
CA ARG A 90 3.35 -3.33 -11.69
C ARG A 90 2.00 -3.96 -12.06
N GLN A 91 0.94 -3.16 -12.13
CA GLN A 91 -0.42 -3.61 -12.36
C GLN A 91 -0.81 -4.80 -11.45
N GLU A 92 -0.34 -4.77 -10.21
CA GLU A 92 -0.66 -5.79 -9.21
C GLU A 92 -2.14 -5.65 -8.80
N PRO A 93 -2.97 -6.69 -8.91
CA PRO A 93 -4.41 -6.57 -8.68
C PRO A 93 -4.78 -6.01 -7.31
N LYS A 94 -3.98 -6.31 -6.29
CA LYS A 94 -4.18 -5.79 -4.92
C LYS A 94 -3.94 -4.28 -4.82
N ASP A 95 -2.94 -3.76 -5.54
CA ASP A 95 -2.66 -2.32 -5.54
C ASP A 95 -3.79 -1.56 -6.24
N ILE A 96 -4.32 -2.10 -7.34
CA ILE A 96 -5.49 -1.57 -8.05
C ILE A 96 -6.76 -1.61 -7.18
N ALA A 97 -6.97 -2.70 -6.45
CA ALA A 97 -8.04 -2.78 -5.45
C ALA A 97 -7.88 -1.74 -4.34
N ASP A 98 -6.67 -1.59 -3.78
CA ASP A 98 -6.39 -0.60 -2.73
C ASP A 98 -6.70 0.83 -3.20
N ILE A 99 -6.27 1.21 -4.42
CA ILE A 99 -6.61 2.51 -5.04
C ILE A 99 -8.12 2.71 -5.08
N TRP A 100 -8.85 1.74 -5.63
CA TRP A 100 -10.30 1.83 -5.76
C TRP A 100 -11.02 1.97 -4.41
N PHE A 101 -10.61 1.19 -3.41
CA PHE A 101 -11.19 1.30 -2.06
C PHE A 101 -10.86 2.63 -1.39
N ILE A 102 -9.65 3.15 -1.55
CA ILE A 102 -9.28 4.45 -0.99
C ILE A 102 -10.12 5.56 -1.65
N CYS A 103 -10.30 5.54 -2.97
CA CYS A 103 -11.15 6.50 -3.68
C CYS A 103 -12.60 6.50 -3.16
N LYS A 104 -13.12 5.36 -2.69
CA LYS A 104 -14.47 5.32 -2.11
C LYS A 104 -14.58 5.89 -0.70
N ASN A 105 -13.46 6.10 0.00
CA ASN A 105 -13.45 6.38 1.43
C ASN A 105 -12.61 7.62 1.82
N LEU A 106 -11.99 8.30 0.85
CA LEU A 106 -11.17 9.47 1.09
C LEU A 106 -11.56 10.61 0.14
N ASP A 107 -11.80 11.78 0.69
CA ASP A 107 -11.93 13.03 -0.06
C ASP A 107 -10.54 13.59 -0.37
N PHE A 108 -10.27 13.91 -1.64
CA PHE A 108 -8.99 14.44 -2.10
C PHE A 108 -9.06 14.96 -3.56
N ARG A 109 -8.02 15.69 -3.96
CA ARG A 109 -7.80 16.16 -5.33
C ARG A 109 -6.75 15.31 -6.05
N TRP A 110 -7.02 14.86 -7.27
CA TRP A 110 -6.09 14.01 -8.03
C TRP A 110 -4.79 14.73 -8.42
N GLU A 111 -4.84 16.04 -8.63
CA GLU A 111 -3.64 16.86 -8.89
C GLU A 111 -2.58 16.66 -7.80
N ASP A 112 -2.99 16.71 -6.53
CA ASP A 112 -2.12 16.52 -5.39
C ASP A 112 -1.55 15.09 -5.35
N ILE A 113 -2.39 14.07 -5.54
CA ILE A 113 -1.98 12.67 -5.47
C ILE A 113 -0.97 12.32 -6.55
N ILE A 114 -1.15 12.83 -7.78
CA ILE A 114 -0.21 12.62 -8.88
C ILE A 114 1.12 13.31 -8.58
N TYR A 115 1.08 14.56 -8.10
CA TYR A 115 2.28 15.27 -7.68
C TYR A 115 3.06 14.50 -6.60
N GLU A 116 2.37 14.06 -5.53
CA GLU A 116 2.98 13.29 -4.45
C GLU A 116 3.56 11.95 -4.91
N ALA A 117 2.87 11.26 -5.81
CA ALA A 117 3.36 10.02 -6.37
C ALA A 117 4.65 10.27 -7.18
N GLY A 118 4.71 11.39 -7.92
CA GLY A 118 5.88 11.87 -8.67
C GLY A 118 7.10 12.14 -7.79
N GLU A 119 6.88 12.73 -6.61
CA GLU A 119 7.95 12.98 -5.61
C GLU A 119 8.52 11.67 -5.03
N LYS A 120 7.71 10.61 -5.01
CA LYS A 120 8.13 9.27 -4.53
C LYS A 120 8.85 8.47 -5.59
N ARG A 121 8.37 8.52 -6.83
CA ARG A 121 8.98 7.88 -8.00
C ARG A 121 8.56 8.65 -9.24
N LEU A 122 9.44 8.73 -10.23
CA LEU A 122 9.12 9.33 -11.53
C LEU A 122 7.90 8.63 -12.16
N VAL A 123 6.73 9.23 -11.98
CA VAL A 123 5.44 8.79 -12.50
C VAL A 123 4.69 10.03 -12.98
N GLU A 124 4.09 9.91 -14.15
CA GLU A 124 3.33 10.99 -14.78
C GLU A 124 1.88 10.55 -15.00
N GLU A 125 0.99 11.54 -15.02
CA GLU A 125 -0.45 11.37 -15.17
C GLU A 125 -0.83 10.43 -16.32
N ILE A 126 -0.28 10.66 -17.52
CA ILE A 126 -0.60 9.88 -18.72
C ILE A 126 -0.25 8.40 -18.56
N PHE A 127 0.84 8.12 -17.84
CA PHE A 127 1.29 6.75 -17.59
C PHE A 127 0.39 6.04 -16.57
N VAL A 128 -0.08 6.76 -15.54
CA VAL A 128 -1.07 6.24 -14.58
C VAL A 128 -2.37 5.88 -15.31
N VAL A 129 -2.85 6.79 -16.17
CA VAL A 129 -4.06 6.57 -16.98
C VAL A 129 -3.91 5.34 -17.87
N GLU A 130 -2.78 5.19 -18.56
CA GLU A 130 -2.53 4.03 -19.41
C GLU A 130 -2.52 2.72 -18.62
N CYS A 131 -1.88 2.71 -17.43
CA CYS A 131 -1.87 1.54 -16.56
C CYS A 131 -3.28 1.14 -16.12
N LEU A 132 -4.13 2.11 -15.79
CA LEU A 132 -5.52 1.85 -15.37
C LEU A 132 -6.38 1.37 -16.54
N ARG A 133 -6.22 1.97 -17.73
CA ARG A 133 -6.97 1.59 -18.95
C ARG A 133 -6.64 0.19 -19.44
N THR A 134 -5.38 -0.20 -19.36
CA THR A 134 -4.88 -1.49 -19.86
C THR A 134 -4.97 -2.61 -18.83
N PHE A 135 -5.39 -2.30 -17.60
CA PHE A 135 -5.52 -3.29 -16.54
C PHE A 135 -6.60 -4.34 -16.87
N GLN A 136 -6.23 -5.61 -16.77
CA GLN A 136 -7.14 -6.74 -16.99
C GLN A 136 -7.95 -7.01 -15.71
N PHE A 137 -9.20 -6.52 -15.66
CA PHE A 137 -10.07 -6.61 -14.49
C PHE A 137 -10.35 -8.04 -14.02
N GLU A 138 -10.24 -9.02 -14.91
CA GLU A 138 -10.36 -10.45 -14.58
C GLU A 138 -9.34 -10.87 -13.53
N LYS A 139 -8.18 -10.19 -13.45
CA LYS A 139 -7.15 -10.45 -12.44
C LYS A 139 -7.62 -10.15 -11.01
N LEU A 140 -8.68 -9.36 -10.82
CA LEU A 140 -9.28 -9.11 -9.50
C LEU A 140 -9.89 -10.37 -8.88
N SER A 141 -10.24 -11.36 -9.69
CA SER A 141 -10.71 -12.68 -9.22
C SER A 141 -9.63 -13.46 -8.46
N ASN A 142 -8.34 -13.13 -8.66
CA ASN A 142 -7.21 -13.76 -7.97
C ASN A 142 -7.03 -13.25 -6.54
N ILE A 143 -7.75 -12.20 -6.14
CA ILE A 143 -7.66 -11.62 -4.81
C ILE A 143 -8.49 -12.48 -3.84
N LYS A 144 -7.87 -12.86 -2.72
CA LYS A 144 -8.57 -13.53 -1.62
C LYS A 144 -9.36 -12.52 -0.81
N TRP A 145 -10.56 -12.21 -1.27
CA TRP A 145 -11.47 -11.29 -0.61
C TRP A 145 -11.99 -11.87 0.72
N ILE A 146 -11.98 -11.06 1.78
CA ILE A 146 -12.60 -11.45 3.06
C ILE A 146 -14.13 -11.42 2.93
N LYS A 147 -14.65 -10.43 2.21
CA LYS A 147 -16.06 -10.29 1.85
C LYS A 147 -16.17 -10.22 0.33
N PRO A 148 -17.15 -10.90 -0.30
CA PRO A 148 -17.37 -10.77 -1.73
C PRO A 148 -17.52 -9.30 -2.12
N VAL A 149 -16.86 -8.93 -3.21
CA VAL A 149 -16.93 -7.58 -3.76
C VAL A 149 -17.64 -7.66 -5.10
N ASN A 150 -18.55 -6.72 -5.35
CA ASN A 150 -19.18 -6.62 -6.66
C ASN A 150 -18.17 -6.01 -7.65
N ILE A 151 -17.52 -6.88 -8.44
CA ILE A 151 -16.52 -6.51 -9.44
C ILE A 151 -17.17 -5.77 -10.62
N GLU A 152 -18.47 -5.92 -10.85
CA GLU A 152 -19.18 -5.24 -11.94
C GLU A 152 -19.11 -3.70 -11.79
N ASN A 153 -19.07 -3.22 -10.54
CA ASN A 153 -18.92 -1.78 -10.25
C ASN A 153 -17.49 -1.28 -10.48
N PHE A 154 -16.50 -2.17 -10.59
CA PHE A 154 -15.10 -1.76 -10.67
C PHE A 154 -14.82 -0.97 -11.95
N LYS A 155 -15.31 -1.44 -13.10
CA LYS A 155 -15.00 -0.81 -14.38
C LYS A 155 -15.59 0.62 -14.49
N PRO A 156 -16.89 0.85 -14.21
CA PRO A 156 -17.44 2.21 -14.16
C PRO A 156 -16.70 3.12 -13.18
N ASP A 157 -16.33 2.62 -12.00
CA ASP A 157 -15.59 3.40 -11.02
C ASP A 157 -14.16 3.73 -11.51
N CYS A 158 -13.51 2.79 -12.20
CA CYS A 158 -12.19 3.00 -12.80
C CYS A 158 -12.25 4.07 -13.89
N ASP A 159 -13.30 4.09 -14.70
CA ASP A 159 -13.52 5.13 -15.72
C ASP A 159 -13.64 6.52 -15.08
N ILE A 160 -14.34 6.63 -13.94
CA ILE A 160 -14.44 7.87 -13.16
C ILE A 160 -13.06 8.28 -12.61
N ILE A 161 -12.29 7.34 -12.05
CA ILE A 161 -10.92 7.60 -11.57
C ILE A 161 -10.06 8.14 -12.70
N ILE A 162 -10.08 7.50 -13.88
CA ILE A 162 -9.34 7.93 -15.06
C ILE A 162 -9.75 9.35 -15.47
N GLU A 163 -11.05 9.64 -15.54
CA GLU A 163 -11.55 10.97 -15.85
C GLU A 163 -11.04 12.01 -14.84
N ASN A 164 -11.05 11.69 -13.54
CA ASN A 164 -10.63 12.61 -12.50
C ASN A 164 -9.12 12.89 -12.55
N ILE A 165 -8.32 11.88 -12.88
CA ILE A 165 -6.88 12.02 -13.14
C ILE A 165 -6.64 12.96 -14.31
N ILE A 166 -7.28 12.71 -15.47
CA ILE A 166 -7.12 13.52 -16.70
C ILE A 166 -7.53 14.98 -16.47
N THR A 167 -8.61 15.19 -15.72
CA THR A 167 -9.15 16.52 -15.43
C THR A 167 -8.50 17.18 -14.21
N LYS A 168 -7.58 16.49 -13.54
CA LYS A 168 -6.92 16.93 -12.29
C LYS A 168 -7.92 17.38 -11.22
N SER A 169 -9.08 16.73 -11.18
CA SER A 169 -10.23 17.16 -10.38
C SER A 169 -10.30 16.44 -9.03
N GLU A 170 -11.29 16.83 -8.23
CA GLU A 170 -11.63 16.15 -6.99
C GLU A 170 -12.08 14.70 -7.24
N ASN A 171 -11.85 13.85 -6.27
CA ASN A 171 -12.25 12.45 -6.30
C ASN A 171 -13.80 12.31 -6.23
N LYS A 172 -14.42 12.02 -7.37
CA LYS A 172 -15.88 11.89 -7.50
C LYS A 172 -16.45 10.58 -6.93
N LEU A 173 -15.61 9.60 -6.58
CA LEU A 173 -16.06 8.34 -5.99
C LEU A 173 -16.30 8.42 -4.48
N PHE A 174 -15.79 9.46 -3.82
CA PHE A 174 -16.02 9.63 -2.40
C PHE A 174 -17.48 10.01 -2.16
N THR A 175 -18.20 9.12 -1.48
CA THR A 175 -19.53 9.42 -0.97
C THR A 175 -19.42 9.58 0.53
N LYS A 176 -19.63 10.80 1.03
CA LYS A 176 -19.69 11.03 2.47
C LYS A 176 -20.85 10.20 3.01
N LYS A 177 -20.54 9.12 3.73
CA LYS A 177 -21.58 8.39 4.47
C LYS A 177 -22.17 9.38 5.47
N MET A 178 -23.47 9.65 5.34
CA MET A 178 -24.20 10.30 6.42
C MET A 178 -24.13 9.33 7.59
N GLU A 179 -23.46 9.73 8.67
CA GLU A 179 -23.49 8.98 9.92
C GLU A 179 -24.96 8.89 10.34
N THR A 180 -25.45 7.66 10.49
CA THR A 180 -26.77 7.33 11.05
C THR A 180 -26.56 6.75 12.44
#